data_AF-E5A8F0-F1
#
_entry.id   AF-E5A8F0-F1
#
_cell.length_a   1.000
_cell.length_b   1.000
_cell.length_c   1.000
_cell.angle_alpha   90.00
_cell.angle_beta   90.00
_cell.angle_gamma   90.00
#
_symmetry.space_group_name_H-M   'P 1'
#
loop_
_entity.id
_entity.type
_entity.pdbx_description
1 polymer ?
#
loop_
_entity_poly.entity_id
_entity_poly.type
_entity_poly.pdbx_seq_one_letter_code
_entity_poly.pdbx_strand_id
1 'polypeptide(L)' 'MVCCGRNNGECVCAKEATCSCGRQPALQCTCDKAAIENKLPSSACACGKRASDACTCSRSENNGSSNLETDFTTKK' A
#
# COMPACT_ATOMS: atom_id res chain seq x y z
N MET A 1 -8.10 -10.15 4.67
CA MET A 1 -7.36 -9.42 3.61
C MET A 1 -8.25 -8.30 3.07
N VAL A 2 -8.15 -7.11 3.67
CA VAL A 2 -8.94 -5.93 3.29
C VAL A 2 -8.23 -5.27 2.10
N CYS A 3 -8.80 -5.41 0.92
CA CYS A 3 -8.34 -4.69 -0.25
C CYS A 3 -8.93 -3.27 -0.26
N CYS A 4 -8.08 -2.23 -0.32
CA CYS A 4 -8.52 -0.85 -0.51
C CYS A 4 -8.95 -0.61 -1.96
N GLY A 5 -10.25 -0.59 -2.22
CA GLY A 5 -10.79 -0.38 -3.57
C GLY A 5 -10.98 -1.69 -4.33
N ARG A 6 -11.85 -2.56 -3.80
CA ARG A 6 -12.28 -3.77 -4.48
C ARG A 6 -13.25 -3.40 -5.60
N ASN A 7 -12.92 -3.72 -6.85
CA ASN A 7 -13.79 -3.51 -8.01
C ASN A 7 -13.97 -4.84 -8.74
N ASN A 8 -15.21 -5.34 -8.81
CA ASN A 8 -15.52 -6.60 -9.48
C ASN A 8 -14.71 -7.81 -8.98
N GLY A 9 -14.32 -7.81 -7.70
CA GLY A 9 -13.47 -8.85 -7.10
C GLY A 9 -11.96 -8.64 -7.26
N GLU A 10 -11.53 -7.77 -8.18
CA GLU A 10 -10.13 -7.37 -8.37
C GLU A 10 -9.75 -6.27 -7.37
N CYS A 11 -8.54 -6.36 -6.84
CA CYS A 11 -8.00 -5.37 -5.92
C CYS A 11 -7.33 -4.23 -6.71
N VAL A 12 -8.04 -3.11 -6.90
CA VAL A 12 -7.58 -2.01 -7.77
C VAL A 12 -6.25 -1.42 -7.27
N CYS A 13 -6.11 -1.22 -5.96
CA CYS A 13 -4.86 -0.74 -5.36
C CYS A 13 -3.67 -1.69 -5.59
N ALA A 14 -3.90 -3.00 -5.75
CA ALA A 14 -2.85 -3.96 -6.06
C ALA A 14 -2.39 -3.88 -7.51
N LYS A 15 -3.26 -3.39 -8.40
CA LYS A 15 -2.97 -3.18 -9.83
C LYS A 15 -2.27 -1.83 -10.07
N GLU A 16 -2.61 -0.82 -9.30
CA GLU A 16 -1.95 0.50 -9.30
C GLU A 16 -0.61 0.50 -8.55
N ALA A 17 -0.37 -0.48 -7.67
CA ALA A 17 0.87 -0.57 -6.90
C ALA A 17 2.08 -0.74 -7.82
N THR A 18 2.92 0.28 -7.85
CA THR A 18 4.16 0.31 -8.64
C THR A 18 5.38 0.24 -7.73
N CYS A 19 6.47 -0.29 -8.28
CA CYS A 19 7.79 -0.25 -7.69
C CYS A 19 8.21 1.20 -7.36
N SER A 20 9.09 1.43 -6.40
CA SER A 20 9.50 2.82 -6.06
C SER A 20 10.20 3.53 -7.22
N CYS A 21 10.72 2.77 -8.18
CA CYS A 21 11.29 3.32 -9.41
C CYS A 21 10.23 3.69 -10.47
N GLY A 22 8.95 3.33 -10.28
CA GLY A 22 7.84 3.61 -11.20
C GLY A 22 7.85 2.84 -12.52
N ARG A 23 8.91 2.06 -12.81
CA ARG A 23 9.09 1.39 -14.11
C ARG A 23 8.33 0.08 -14.24
N GLN A 24 8.00 -0.55 -13.12
CA GLN A 24 7.46 -1.90 -13.07
C GLN A 24 6.41 -2.05 -11.95
N PRO A 25 5.52 -3.04 -12.07
CA PRO A 25 4.58 -3.35 -11.01
C PRO A 25 5.31 -3.81 -9.73
N ALA A 26 4.68 -3.57 -8.59
CA ALA A 26 5.19 -4.03 -7.31
C ALA A 26 5.40 -5.56 -7.32
N LEU A 27 6.47 -6.02 -6.64
CA LEU A 27 7.01 -7.38 -6.67
C LEU A 27 7.71 -7.84 -7.96
N GLN A 28 7.81 -6.98 -8.98
CA GLN A 28 8.54 -7.26 -10.23
C GLN A 28 9.51 -6.13 -10.59
N CYS A 29 10.04 -5.47 -9.57
CA CYS A 29 11.07 -4.44 -9.69
C CYS A 29 12.37 -4.99 -10.31
N THR A 30 13.07 -4.15 -11.06
CA THR A 30 14.44 -4.40 -11.60
C THR A 30 15.40 -3.26 -11.26
N CYS A 31 15.00 -2.35 -10.36
CA CYS A 31 15.86 -1.30 -9.84
C CYS A 31 16.75 -1.80 -8.70
N ASP A 32 17.65 -0.95 -8.20
CA ASP A 32 18.52 -1.25 -7.04
C ASP A 32 17.76 -1.75 -5.80
N LYS A 33 16.52 -1.26 -5.60
CA LYS A 33 15.68 -1.64 -4.47
C LYS A 33 14.93 -2.96 -4.69
N ALA A 34 15.01 -3.55 -5.88
CA ALA A 34 14.30 -4.78 -6.24
C ALA A 34 14.60 -5.94 -5.29
N ALA A 35 15.83 -6.07 -4.79
CA ALA A 35 16.20 -7.11 -3.83
C ALA A 35 15.38 -7.06 -2.52
N ILE A 36 14.83 -5.88 -2.19
CA ILE A 36 14.05 -5.61 -0.98
C ILE A 36 12.56 -5.52 -1.33
N GLU A 37 12.20 -4.85 -2.44
CA GLU A 37 10.83 -4.59 -2.87
C GLU A 37 10.17 -5.79 -3.57
N ASN A 38 10.96 -6.74 -4.10
CA ASN A 38 10.44 -8.00 -4.64
C ASN A 38 10.21 -9.08 -3.58
N LYS A 39 10.52 -8.78 -2.32
CA LYS A 39 10.23 -9.70 -1.21
C LYS A 39 8.86 -9.39 -0.66
N LEU A 40 8.10 -10.44 -0.36
CA LEU A 40 6.83 -10.32 0.37
C LEU A 40 7.11 -9.75 1.77
N PRO A 41 6.63 -8.53 2.07
CA PRO A 41 6.82 -7.94 3.38
C PRO A 41 5.91 -8.63 4.39
N SER A 42 6.38 -8.82 5.62
CA SER A 42 5.57 -9.39 6.71
C SER A 42 4.38 -8.51 7.06
N SER A 43 4.55 -7.18 6.96
CA SER A 43 3.46 -6.20 7.09
C SER A 43 3.25 -5.53 5.75
N ALA A 44 2.26 -6.00 5.00
CA ALA A 44 1.92 -5.44 3.70
C ALA A 44 0.88 -4.31 3.85
N CYS A 45 0.89 -3.37 2.90
CA CYS A 45 -0.20 -2.42 2.69
C CYS A 45 -1.55 -3.14 2.57
N ALA A 46 -2.64 -2.39 2.65
CA ALA A 46 -3.98 -2.87 2.31
C ALA A 46 -4.04 -3.54 0.91
N CYS A 47 -3.13 -3.17 0.01
CA CYS A 47 -2.99 -3.76 -1.31
C CYS A 47 -2.26 -5.11 -1.37
N GLY A 48 -1.55 -5.52 -0.30
CA GLY A 48 -0.75 -6.73 -0.24
C GLY A 48 0.50 -6.75 -1.12
N LYS A 49 0.76 -5.68 -1.89
CA LYS A 49 1.82 -5.63 -2.91
C LYS A 49 3.12 -4.99 -2.42
N ARG A 50 3.04 -4.16 -1.39
CA ARG A 50 4.16 -3.39 -0.82
C ARG A 50 4.10 -3.43 0.70
N ALA A 51 5.18 -3.02 1.36
CA ALA A 51 5.18 -2.89 2.82
C ALA A 51 4.16 -1.82 3.25
N SER A 52 3.61 -1.93 4.46
CA SER A 52 2.64 -0.96 4.99
C SER A 52 3.20 0.46 5.01
N ASP A 53 4.50 0.60 5.31
CA ASP A 53 5.23 1.88 5.35
C ASP A 53 5.56 2.46 3.97
N ALA A 54 5.50 1.62 2.92
CA ALA A 54 5.90 1.98 1.56
C ALA A 54 4.76 1.78 0.55
N CYS A 55 3.50 1.96 0.95
CA CYS A 55 2.42 1.89 -0.04
C CYS A 55 2.51 3.05 -1.01
N THR A 56 2.66 2.72 -2.28
CA THR A 56 2.54 3.66 -3.40
C THR A 56 1.10 3.70 -3.96
N CYS A 57 0.17 2.99 -3.31
CA CYS A 57 -1.21 2.95 -3.72
C CYS A 57 -1.92 4.26 -3.35
N SER A 58 -2.60 4.91 -4.31
CA SER A 58 -3.39 6.15 -4.09
C SER A 58 -4.50 6.01 -3.04
N ARG A 59 -4.79 4.78 -2.61
CA ARG A 59 -5.80 4.43 -1.61
C ARG A 59 -5.20 3.99 -0.28
N SER A 60 -3.89 4.17 -0.05
CA SER A 60 -3.23 3.74 1.19
C SER A 60 -3.78 4.43 2.43
N GLU A 61 -4.23 5.67 2.28
CA GLU A 61 -4.83 6.46 3.36
C GLU A 61 -6.26 6.00 3.71
N ASN A 62 -6.88 5.15 2.88
CA ASN A 62 -8.22 4.62 3.13
C ASN A 62 -8.21 3.34 3.99
N ASN A 63 -7.08 2.98 4.62
CA ASN A 63 -6.99 1.85 5.55
C ASN A 63 -6.77 2.29 7.00
N GLY A 64 -7.37 3.39 7.43
CA GLY A 64 -7.25 3.84 8.82
C GLY A 64 -8.22 4.94 9.18
N SER A 65 -8.30 5.99 8.39
CA SER A 65 -9.16 7.13 8.75
C SER A 65 -10.59 6.88 8.31
N SER A 66 -11.32 6.08 9.10
CA SER A 66 -12.71 6.45 9.36
C SER A 66 -12.71 7.95 9.66
N ASN A 67 -13.65 8.70 9.09
CA ASN A 67 -13.84 10.13 9.30
C ASN A 67 -14.22 10.50 10.76
N LEU A 68 -13.83 9.68 11.73
CA LEU A 68 -14.15 9.73 13.16
C LEU A 68 -12.90 9.65 14.04
N GLU A 69 -11.71 9.99 13.52
CA GLU A 69 -10.50 10.13 14.35
C GLU A 69 -10.39 11.60 14.76
N THR A 70 -11.18 11.97 15.75
CA THR A 70 -10.97 13.23 16.46
C THR A 70 -9.86 12.98 17.48
N ASP A 71 -8.61 13.35 17.13
CA ASP A 71 -7.48 13.29 18.06
C ASP A 71 -7.63 14.39 19.13
N PHE A 72 -8.11 14.00 20.31
CA PHE A 72 -8.22 14.89 21.48
C PHE A 72 -6.98 14.84 22.40
N THR A 73 -5.89 14.17 22.00
CA THR A 73 -4.69 14.04 22.83
C THR A 73 -3.79 15.29 22.81
N THR A 74 -4.08 16.26 21.95
CA THR A 74 -3.28 17.48 21.88
C THR A 74 -3.88 18.65 22.67
N LYS A 75 -3.61 18.62 23.99
CA LYS A 75 -3.50 19.74 24.96
C LYS A 75 -4.73 20.15 25.82
N LYS A 76 -4.60 19.78 27.11
CA LYS A 76 -4.74 20.56 28.37
C LYS A 76 -5.71 21.74 28.41
#